data_AF-A0AAC8TFR7-F1
#
_entry.id   AF-A0AAC8TFR7-F1
#
_cell.length_a   1.000
_cell.length_b   1.000
_cell.length_c   1.000
_cell.angle_alpha   90.00
_cell.angle_beta   90.00
_cell.angle_gamma   90.00
#
_symmetry.space_group_name_H-M   'P 1'
#
loop_
_entity.id
_entity.type
_entity.pdbx_description
1 polymer ?
#
loop_
_entity_poly.entity_id
_entity_poly.type
_entity_poly.pdbx_seq_one_letter_code
_entity_poly.pdbx_strand_id
1 'polypeptide(L)'
;MRHALALLAVALLATGCPKKTGENQPADNPAVNDAGQNAGQTGSTGASLTADAGPKGQGGTQATVEACVDRWLQEHKLDRYGNAEGTMYAGGTPLFNEATGESRDRLEYVFERQPEARKACATPSAQ
;
A
#
# COMPACT_ATOMS: atom_id res chain seq x y z
N MET A 1 27.92 -37.96 21.98
CA MET A 1 28.04 -38.47 20.60
C MET A 1 28.19 -37.27 19.69
N ARG A 2 29.40 -37.12 19.13
CA ARG A 2 29.85 -35.98 18.33
C ARG A 2 29.30 -36.13 16.91
N HIS A 3 28.48 -35.21 16.44
CA HIS A 3 28.21 -35.09 15.00
C HIS A 3 28.79 -33.77 14.49
N ALA A 4 29.62 -33.94 13.47
CA ALA A 4 30.64 -33.03 13.02
C ALA A 4 30.08 -31.87 12.19
N LEU A 5 30.79 -30.75 12.28
CA LEU A 5 30.70 -29.63 11.35
C LEU A 5 30.89 -30.10 9.90
N ALA A 6 30.05 -29.59 9.00
CA ALA A 6 30.42 -29.39 7.61
C ALA A 6 29.96 -27.98 7.19
N LEU A 7 30.89 -27.04 7.35
CA LEU A 7 30.85 -25.72 6.71
C LEU A 7 31.15 -25.92 5.22
N LEU A 8 30.30 -25.43 4.32
CA LEU A 8 30.74 -24.99 3.00
C LEU A 8 29.89 -23.79 2.55
N ALA A 9 30.42 -22.61 2.82
CA ALA A 9 29.98 -21.36 2.23
C ALA A 9 30.62 -21.23 0.84
N VAL A 10 29.82 -20.99 -0.19
CA VAL A 10 30.32 -20.44 -1.46
C VAL A 10 29.45 -19.23 -1.79
N ALA A 11 30.00 -18.07 -1.47
CA ALA A 11 29.54 -16.78 -1.94
C ALA A 11 30.12 -16.54 -3.35
N LEU A 12 29.27 -16.33 -4.34
CA LEU A 12 29.67 -15.82 -5.65
C LEU A 12 29.23 -14.36 -5.76
N LEU A 13 30.22 -13.52 -6.01
CA LEU A 13 30.18 -12.07 -5.99
C LEU A 13 29.35 -11.48 -7.13
N ALA A 14 28.59 -10.45 -6.82
CA ALA A 14 27.99 -9.53 -7.77
C ALA A 14 29.02 -8.48 -8.21
N THR A 15 29.21 -8.29 -9.52
CA THR A 15 29.64 -7.01 -10.12
C THR A 15 29.10 -6.90 -11.56
N GLY A 16 27.91 -6.34 -11.72
CA GLY A 16 27.38 -5.89 -13.02
C GLY A 16 27.84 -4.47 -13.32
N CYS A 17 28.37 -4.25 -14.53
CA CYS A 17 28.98 -3.00 -14.99
C CYS A 17 27.95 -1.86 -15.22
N PRO A 18 28.23 -0.61 -14.81
CA PRO A 18 27.52 0.55 -15.35
C PRO A 18 28.13 0.97 -16.70
N LYS A 19 27.33 0.94 -17.77
CA LYS A 19 27.69 1.56 -19.06
C LYS A 19 26.73 2.71 -19.32
N LYS A 20 27.14 3.93 -18.96
CA LYS A 20 26.47 5.17 -19.38
C LYS A 20 27.45 5.95 -20.27
N THR A 21 27.23 5.81 -21.57
CA THR A 21 27.96 6.50 -22.64
C THR A 21 27.01 7.49 -23.31
N GLY A 22 27.46 8.75 -23.40
CA GLY A 22 26.91 9.79 -24.29
C GLY A 22 25.53 10.30 -23.88
N GLU A 23 25.16 11.56 -24.05
CA GLU A 23 25.63 12.56 -25.01
C GLU A 23 25.35 13.95 -24.45
N ASN A 24 26.29 14.86 -24.70
CA ASN A 24 26.15 16.30 -24.45
C ASN A 24 25.04 16.87 -25.31
N GLN A 25 24.21 17.76 -24.76
CA GLN A 25 23.67 18.85 -25.57
C GLN A 25 23.62 20.15 -24.76
N PRO A 26 24.39 21.19 -25.16
CA PRO A 26 24.36 22.50 -24.54
C PRO A 26 23.30 23.43 -25.12
N ALA A 27 22.93 24.38 -24.27
CA ALA A 27 22.55 25.78 -24.53
C ALA A 27 21.24 26.09 -25.28
N ASP A 28 20.36 26.75 -24.52
CA ASP A 28 19.72 28.04 -24.80
C ASP A 28 19.04 28.28 -26.16
N ASN A 29 17.73 28.57 -26.11
CA ASN A 29 17.25 29.91 -26.48
C ASN A 29 15.80 30.16 -26.02
N PRO A 30 15.43 31.43 -25.73
CA PRO A 30 14.17 31.81 -25.09
C PRO A 30 13.06 32.25 -26.06
N ALA A 31 11.84 32.23 -25.51
CA ALA A 31 10.66 33.07 -25.81
C ALA A 31 9.98 32.97 -27.18
N VAL A 32 8.71 32.55 -27.16
CA VAL A 32 7.59 33.31 -27.77
C VAL A 32 6.30 33.04 -26.98
N ASN A 33 5.63 34.11 -26.56
CA ASN A 33 4.23 34.10 -26.12
C ASN A 33 3.37 34.37 -27.37
N ASP A 34 2.20 33.73 -27.53
CA ASP A 34 0.91 34.43 -27.70
C ASP A 34 -0.27 33.45 -27.93
N ALA A 35 -1.41 33.82 -27.31
CA ALA A 35 -2.80 33.52 -27.66
C ALA A 35 -3.29 32.07 -27.93
N GLY A 36 -3.91 31.51 -26.89
CA GLY A 36 -5.37 31.33 -26.84
C GLY A 36 -6.03 30.25 -27.69
N GLN A 37 -6.69 29.29 -27.03
CA GLN A 37 -8.14 29.12 -27.16
C GLN A 37 -8.69 28.16 -26.08
N ASN A 38 -9.70 28.66 -25.39
CA ASN A 38 -10.55 27.99 -24.42
C ASN A 38 -11.36 26.87 -25.10
N ALA A 39 -11.43 25.69 -24.48
CA ALA A 39 -12.58 24.79 -24.61
C ALA A 39 -12.74 24.03 -23.29
N GLY A 40 -13.93 24.15 -22.71
CA GLY A 40 -14.20 23.90 -21.31
C GLY A 40 -14.02 22.46 -20.84
N GLN A 41 -13.54 22.33 -19.61
CA GLN A 41 -13.97 21.27 -18.71
C GLN A 41 -14.71 21.92 -17.56
N THR A 42 -16.00 22.14 -17.80
CA THR A 42 -16.98 22.49 -16.77
C THR A 42 -17.55 21.19 -16.24
N GLY A 43 -17.48 21.02 -14.92
CA GLY A 43 -18.54 20.38 -14.16
C GLY A 43 -18.27 18.96 -13.64
N SER A 44 -17.60 18.87 -12.51
CA SER A 44 -18.18 18.10 -11.39
C SER A 44 -17.74 18.73 -10.05
N THR A 45 -18.28 19.92 -9.79
CA THR A 45 -18.48 20.42 -8.43
C THR A 45 -19.66 19.67 -7.82
N GLY A 46 -19.42 18.86 -6.78
CA GLY A 46 -20.51 18.19 -6.09
C GLY A 46 -20.13 17.14 -5.04
N ALA A 47 -19.26 17.47 -4.09
CA ALA A 47 -19.35 17.09 -2.67
C ALA A 47 -18.05 17.45 -1.96
N SER A 48 -17.86 18.76 -1.73
CA SER A 48 -17.03 19.23 -0.64
C SER A 48 -17.74 18.84 0.66
N LEU A 49 -17.52 17.59 1.12
CA LEU A 49 -17.67 17.30 2.52
C LEU A 49 -16.46 17.92 3.19
N THR A 50 -16.67 19.06 3.82
CA THR A 50 -15.87 19.45 4.98
C THR A 50 -15.92 18.28 5.96
N ALA A 51 -14.94 17.38 5.85
CA ALA A 51 -14.57 16.49 6.93
C ALA A 51 -13.99 17.42 8.00
N ASP A 52 -14.91 17.86 8.85
CA ASP A 52 -14.65 18.37 10.19
C ASP A 52 -13.42 17.66 10.77
N ALA A 53 -12.52 18.47 11.33
CA ALA A 53 -11.23 18.05 11.83
C ALA A 53 -11.39 17.06 12.99
N GLY A 54 -11.59 15.78 12.65
CA GLY A 54 -11.28 14.65 13.51
C GLY A 54 -9.79 14.66 13.85
N PRO A 55 -9.39 14.17 15.03
CA PRO A 55 -8.09 14.46 15.60
C PRO A 55 -6.98 14.01 14.66
N LYS A 56 -6.13 14.96 14.25
CA LYS A 56 -4.88 14.78 13.50
C LYS A 56 -3.85 13.99 14.32
N GLY A 57 -4.16 12.72 14.59
CA GLY A 57 -3.32 11.75 15.30
C GLY A 57 -3.49 10.31 14.80
N GLN A 58 -4.32 10.09 13.77
CA GLN A 58 -4.70 8.75 13.31
C GLN A 58 -3.75 8.18 12.24
N GLY A 59 -3.04 9.00 11.47
CA GLY A 59 -2.18 8.50 10.38
C GLY A 59 -1.00 7.63 10.86
N GLY A 60 -0.39 7.98 12.01
CA GLY A 60 0.73 7.22 12.58
C GLY A 60 0.31 5.95 13.32
N THR A 61 -0.84 5.99 14.01
CA THR A 61 -1.39 4.84 14.74
C THR A 61 -2.08 3.85 13.80
N GLN A 62 -2.85 4.33 12.84
CA GLN A 62 -3.52 3.48 11.85
C GLN A 62 -2.51 2.73 10.97
N ALA A 63 -1.50 3.41 10.42
CA ALA A 63 -0.48 2.74 9.62
C ALA A 63 0.29 1.67 10.42
N THR A 64 0.53 1.91 11.72
CA THR A 64 1.16 0.93 12.62
C THR A 64 0.25 -0.30 12.83
N VAL A 65 -1.06 -0.08 13.03
CA VAL A 65 -2.04 -1.17 13.15
C VAL A 65 -2.14 -1.96 11.84
N GLU A 66 -2.24 -1.28 10.70
CA GLU A 66 -2.24 -1.91 9.36
C GLU A 66 -1.01 -2.80 9.16
N ALA A 67 0.19 -2.30 9.46
CA ALA A 67 1.42 -3.06 9.33
C ALA A 67 1.47 -4.28 10.26
N CYS A 68 0.92 -4.16 11.48
CA CYS A 68 0.78 -5.30 12.38
C CYS A 68 -0.16 -6.36 11.80
N VAL A 69 -1.33 -5.93 11.29
CA VAL A 69 -2.33 -6.81 10.72
C VAL A 69 -1.80 -7.52 9.48
N ASP A 70 -1.10 -6.82 8.59
CA ASP A 70 -0.52 -7.39 7.38
C ASP A 70 0.47 -8.51 7.72
N ARG A 71 1.36 -8.27 8.69
CA ARG A 71 2.29 -9.29 9.16
C ARG A 71 1.56 -10.48 9.80
N TRP A 72 0.56 -10.22 10.64
CA TRP A 72 -0.21 -11.27 11.27
C TRP A 72 -0.92 -12.16 10.23
N LEU A 73 -1.55 -11.54 9.21
CA LEU A 73 -2.21 -12.26 8.13
C LEU A 73 -1.23 -13.13 7.34
N GLN A 74 -0.05 -12.59 7.03
CA GLN A 74 1.00 -13.33 6.31
C GLN A 74 1.51 -14.54 7.10
N GLU A 75 1.77 -14.38 8.41
CA GLU A 75 2.17 -15.47 9.30
C GLU A 75 1.14 -16.61 9.34
N HIS A 76 -0.14 -16.30 9.11
CA HIS A 76 -1.26 -17.25 9.12
C HIS A 76 -1.67 -17.76 7.74
N LYS A 77 -0.91 -17.42 6.67
CA LYS A 77 -1.24 -17.80 5.27
C LYS A 77 -2.63 -17.32 4.84
N LEU A 78 -2.97 -16.12 5.25
CA LEU A 78 -4.20 -15.44 4.85
C LEU A 78 -3.87 -14.33 3.85
N ASP A 79 -4.83 -14.04 2.97
CA ASP A 79 -4.75 -12.91 2.08
C ASP A 79 -4.98 -11.58 2.83
N ARG A 80 -4.88 -10.48 2.09
CA ARG A 80 -5.02 -9.12 2.64
C ARG A 80 -6.39 -8.83 3.26
N TYR A 81 -7.40 -9.67 3.08
CA TYR A 81 -8.75 -9.51 3.62
C TYR A 81 -9.07 -10.52 4.72
N GLY A 82 -8.10 -11.35 5.12
CA GLY A 82 -8.31 -12.39 6.13
C GLY A 82 -8.98 -13.65 5.58
N ASN A 83 -8.97 -13.85 4.26
CA ASN A 83 -9.39 -15.11 3.63
C ASN A 83 -8.19 -16.01 3.39
N ALA A 84 -8.40 -17.28 3.01
CA ALA A 84 -7.29 -18.18 2.70
C ALA A 84 -6.43 -17.61 1.56
N GLU A 85 -5.11 -17.80 1.64
CA GLU A 85 -4.20 -17.43 0.55
C GLU A 85 -4.67 -18.07 -0.78
N GLY A 86 -4.62 -17.29 -1.86
CA GLY A 86 -5.09 -17.73 -3.18
C GLY A 86 -6.61 -17.61 -3.40
N THR A 87 -7.36 -17.01 -2.46
CA THR A 87 -8.79 -16.71 -2.67
C THR A 87 -8.97 -15.81 -3.91
N MET A 88 -9.83 -16.26 -4.83
CA MET A 88 -10.19 -15.51 -6.03
C MET A 88 -11.45 -14.68 -5.78
N TYR A 89 -11.45 -13.43 -6.25
CA TYR A 89 -12.59 -12.53 -6.18
C TYR A 89 -13.08 -12.18 -7.59
N ALA A 90 -14.15 -12.86 -8.03
CA ALA A 90 -14.78 -12.57 -9.31
C ALA A 90 -15.62 -11.30 -9.16
N GLY A 91 -15.14 -10.17 -9.70
CA GLY A 91 -15.86 -8.89 -9.65
C GLY A 91 -15.32 -7.86 -8.65
N GLY A 92 -14.06 -7.95 -8.22
CA GLY A 92 -13.41 -6.87 -7.46
C GLY A 92 -12.90 -7.32 -6.10
N THR A 93 -13.16 -6.54 -5.05
CA THR A 93 -12.69 -6.82 -3.68
C THR A 93 -13.88 -7.11 -2.77
N PRO A 94 -13.70 -7.89 -1.68
CA PRO A 94 -14.79 -8.16 -0.75
C PRO A 94 -15.23 -6.93 0.06
N LEU A 95 -14.55 -5.79 -0.11
CA LEU A 95 -14.85 -4.55 0.58
C LEU A 95 -15.88 -3.68 -0.15
N PHE A 96 -16.19 -3.99 -1.41
CA PHE A 96 -17.13 -3.20 -2.20
C PHE A 96 -18.41 -3.98 -2.47
N ASN A 97 -19.55 -3.39 -2.16
CA ASN A 97 -20.87 -3.92 -2.49
C ASN A 97 -21.37 -3.26 -3.78
N GLU A 98 -21.30 -3.97 -4.91
CA GLU A 98 -21.72 -3.45 -6.21
C GLU A 98 -23.22 -3.17 -6.31
N ALA A 99 -24.06 -3.85 -5.50
CA ALA A 99 -25.50 -3.64 -5.52
C ALA A 99 -25.91 -2.33 -4.84
N THR A 100 -25.18 -1.90 -3.80
CA THR A 100 -25.46 -0.66 -3.06
C THR A 100 -24.49 0.48 -3.39
N GLY A 101 -23.33 0.18 -3.97
CA GLY A 101 -22.24 1.13 -4.19
C GLY A 101 -21.43 1.47 -2.94
N GLU A 102 -21.62 0.74 -1.84
CA GLU A 102 -20.96 1.02 -0.56
C GLU A 102 -19.59 0.32 -0.45
N SER A 103 -18.65 0.97 0.24
CA SER A 103 -17.33 0.42 0.56
C SER A 103 -17.17 0.25 2.07
N ARG A 104 -16.43 -0.78 2.49
CA ARG A 104 -16.11 -1.06 3.89
C ARG A 104 -14.64 -0.78 4.20
N ASP A 105 -14.36 -0.37 5.44
CA ASP A 105 -12.98 -0.26 5.92
C ASP A 105 -12.32 -1.64 5.99
N ARG A 106 -11.04 -1.70 5.63
CA ARG A 106 -10.32 -2.96 5.57
C ARG A 106 -10.04 -3.54 6.96
N LEU A 107 -9.58 -2.73 7.91
CA LEU A 107 -9.26 -3.22 9.25
C LEU A 107 -10.51 -3.71 9.96
N GLU A 108 -11.62 -2.97 9.83
CA GLU A 108 -12.92 -3.41 10.31
C GLU A 108 -13.30 -4.79 9.73
N TYR A 109 -13.24 -4.93 8.40
CA TYR A 109 -13.54 -6.19 7.72
C TYR A 109 -12.64 -7.34 8.19
N VAL A 110 -11.33 -7.11 8.29
CA VAL A 110 -10.38 -8.14 8.75
C VAL A 110 -10.64 -8.52 10.20
N PHE A 111 -10.91 -7.57 11.09
CA PHE A 111 -11.10 -7.84 12.51
C PHE A 111 -12.42 -8.57 12.83
N GLU A 112 -13.46 -8.38 12.04
CA GLU A 112 -14.67 -9.20 12.13
C GLU A 112 -14.38 -10.67 11.79
N ARG A 113 -13.54 -10.90 10.79
CA ARG A 113 -13.20 -12.24 10.30
C ARG A 113 -12.12 -12.93 11.13
N GLN A 114 -11.17 -12.15 11.63
CA GLN A 114 -9.96 -12.60 12.32
C GLN A 114 -9.87 -11.88 13.69
N PRO A 115 -10.69 -12.28 14.68
CA PRO A 115 -10.70 -11.64 15.99
C PRO A 115 -9.35 -11.76 16.73
N GLU A 116 -8.55 -12.78 16.42
CA GLU A 116 -7.21 -12.93 16.98
C GLU A 116 -6.23 -11.89 16.45
N ALA A 117 -6.34 -11.50 15.16
CA ALA A 117 -5.57 -10.39 14.60
C ALA A 117 -5.89 -9.08 15.35
N ARG A 118 -7.17 -8.87 15.68
CA ARG A 118 -7.61 -7.70 16.47
C ARG A 118 -6.95 -7.70 17.85
N LYS A 119 -6.96 -8.83 18.55
CA LYS A 119 -6.32 -8.93 19.88
C LYS A 119 -4.81 -8.68 19.80
N ALA A 120 -4.15 -9.16 18.74
CA ALA A 120 -2.71 -8.99 18.56
C ALA A 120 -2.31 -7.56 18.18
N CYS A 121 -3.15 -6.85 17.41
CA CYS A 121 -2.75 -5.60 16.74
C CYS A 121 -3.54 -4.35 17.13
N ALA A 122 -4.72 -4.47 17.76
CA ALA A 122 -5.58 -3.32 18.06
C ALA A 122 -5.17 -2.54 19.33
N THR A 123 -4.29 -3.11 20.16
CA THR A 123 -3.63 -2.36 21.23
C THR A 123 -2.44 -1.63 20.65
N PRO A 124 -2.44 -0.29 20.56
CA PRO A 124 -1.22 0.44 20.33
C PRO A 124 -0.33 0.14 21.55
N SER A 125 0.72 -0.65 21.36
CA SER A 125 1.75 -0.83 22.37
C SER A 125 2.18 0.56 22.80
N ALA A 126 1.92 0.92 24.06
CA ALA A 126 2.52 2.10 24.64
C ALA A 126 4.04 1.90 24.55
N GLN A 127 4.66 2.59 23.60
CA GLN A 127 6.11 2.75 23.53
C GLN A 127 6.50 3.85 24.50
#